data_AF-A0A1M7P7F8-F1
#
_entry.id   AF-A0A1M7P7F8-F1
#
_cell.length_a   1.000
_cell.length_b   1.000
_cell.length_c   1.000
_cell.angle_alpha   90.00
_cell.angle_beta   90.00
_cell.angle_gamma   90.00
#
_symmetry.space_group_name_H-M   'P 1'
#
loop_
_entity.id
_entity.type
_entity.pdbx_description
1 polymer ?
#
loop_
_entity_poly.entity_id
_entity_poly.type
_entity_poly.pdbx_seq_one_letter_code
_entity_poly.pdbx_strand_id
1 'polypeptide(L)'
;MLDPEVTIKHIRENIRQKILDAGYATIEKFAYENGLTKSTITRAINGSRNPRLITLIEIANGLDINLSELLDLHQIEHNQGKKTKNSKLRK
;
A
#
# COMPACT_ATOMS: atom_id res chain seq x y z
N MET A 1 15.04 -12.46 5.56
CA MET A 1 13.72 -12.98 5.15
C MET A 1 12.71 -11.87 5.44
N LEU A 2 11.90 -11.47 4.46
CA LEU A 2 10.86 -10.44 4.66
C LEU A 2 9.74 -11.04 5.52
N ASP A 3 9.34 -10.34 6.58
CA ASP A 3 8.19 -10.70 7.38
C ASP A 3 6.90 -10.46 6.56
N PRO A 4 6.11 -11.50 6.25
CA PRO A 4 4.89 -11.36 5.44
C PRO A 4 3.92 -10.31 5.98
N GLU A 5 3.84 -10.14 7.30
CA GLU A 5 2.92 -9.18 7.91
C GLU A 5 3.38 -7.73 7.66
N VAL A 6 4.70 -7.49 7.75
CA VAL A 6 5.31 -6.19 7.45
C VAL A 6 5.15 -5.85 5.97
N THR A 7 5.35 -6.81 5.06
CA THR A 7 5.19 -6.60 3.61
C THR A 7 3.75 -6.23 3.25
N ILE A 8 2.75 -6.95 3.80
CA ILE A 8 1.34 -6.65 3.53
C ILE A 8 0.97 -5.26 4.04
N LYS A 9 1.46 -4.88 5.22
CA LYS A 9 1.23 -3.54 5.78
C LYS A 9 1.82 -2.45 4.87
N HIS A 10 3.04 -2.67 4.35
CA HIS A 10 3.69 -1.73 3.44
C HIS A 10 2.91 -1.55 2.13
N ILE A 11 2.47 -2.65 1.51
CA ILE A 11 1.66 -2.61 0.28
C ILE A 11 0.37 -1.80 0.51
N ARG A 12 -0.32 -2.02 1.64
CA ARG A 12 -1.55 -1.30 1.97
C ARG A 12 -1.31 0.21 2.10
N GLU A 13 -0.22 0.58 2.75
CA GLU A 13 0.10 1.99 2.93
C GLU A 13 0.51 2.65 1.62
N ASN A 14 1.29 1.96 0.78
CA ASN A 14 1.65 2.45 -0.54
C ASN A 14 0.41 2.66 -1.42
N ILE A 15 -0.56 1.72 -1.40
CA ILE A 15 -1.84 1.90 -2.10
C ILE A 15 -2.55 3.17 -1.62
N ARG A 16 -2.65 3.40 -0.30
CA ARG A 16 -3.28 4.63 0.24
C ARG A 16 -2.56 5.87 -0.26
N GLN A 17 -1.24 5.88 -0.15
CA GLN A 17 -0.45 7.04 -0.52
C GLN A 17 -0.60 7.36 -2.00
N LYS A 18 -0.51 6.35 -2.89
CA LYS A 18 -0.68 6.54 -4.33
C LYS A 18 -2.07 7.04 -4.71
N ILE A 19 -3.12 6.59 -4.02
CA ILE A 19 -4.48 7.12 -4.21
C ILE A 19 -4.56 8.61 -3.82
N LEU A 20 -3.94 9.00 -2.70
CA LEU A 20 -3.90 10.40 -2.28
C LEU A 20 -3.05 11.26 -3.22
N ASP A 21 -1.90 10.75 -3.66
CA ASP A 21 -1.00 11.42 -4.61
C ASP A 21 -1.67 11.64 -5.98
N ALA A 22 -2.56 10.73 -6.38
CA ALA A 22 -3.39 10.88 -7.57
C ALA A 22 -4.53 11.92 -7.41
N GLY A 23 -4.63 12.60 -6.25
CA GLY A 23 -5.54 13.71 -6.02
C GLY A 23 -6.92 13.32 -5.48
N TYR A 24 -7.14 12.05 -5.14
CA TYR A 24 -8.42 11.61 -4.59
C TYR A 24 -8.57 12.05 -3.13
N ALA A 25 -9.70 12.70 -2.82
CA ALA A 25 -10.01 13.12 -1.46
C ALA A 25 -10.23 11.94 -0.50
N THR A 26 -10.73 10.81 -1.02
CA THR A 26 -10.96 9.58 -0.24
C THR A 26 -10.75 8.34 -1.10
N ILE A 27 -10.44 7.23 -0.42
CA ILE A 27 -10.32 5.89 -1.02
C ILE A 27 -11.65 5.43 -1.62
N GLU A 28 -12.77 5.75 -0.98
CA GLU A 28 -14.10 5.44 -1.48
C GLU A 28 -14.41 6.19 -2.78
N LYS A 29 -13.95 7.44 -2.90
CA LYS A 29 -14.10 8.22 -4.14
C LYS A 29 -13.32 7.59 -5.28
N PHE A 30 -12.05 7.21 -5.03
CA PHE A 30 -11.25 6.44 -5.96
C PHE A 30 -11.96 5.15 -6.41
N ALA A 31 -12.49 4.39 -5.44
CA ALA A 31 -13.14 3.12 -5.75
C ALA A 31 -14.40 3.30 -6.62
N TYR A 32 -15.23 4.30 -6.29
CA TYR A 32 -16.43 4.62 -7.06
C TYR A 32 -16.10 4.97 -8.51
N GLU A 33 -15.11 5.83 -8.74
CA GLU A 33 -14.75 6.30 -10.09
C GLU A 33 -14.07 5.22 -10.94
N ASN A 34 -13.44 4.24 -10.31
CA ASN A 34 -12.73 3.15 -10.97
C ASN A 34 -13.50 1.81 -10.96
N GLY A 35 -14.80 1.84 -10.64
CA GLY A 35 -15.65 0.64 -10.67
C GLY A 35 -15.33 -0.42 -9.61
N LEU A 36 -14.56 -0.07 -8.59
CA LEU A 36 -14.24 -0.93 -7.45
C LEU A 36 -15.35 -0.82 -6.40
N THR A 37 -15.89 -1.96 -5.96
CA THR A 37 -16.86 -1.91 -4.85
C THR A 37 -16.19 -1.40 -3.56
N LYS A 38 -16.95 -0.66 -2.75
CA LYS A 38 -16.50 -0.24 -1.41
C LYS A 38 -15.97 -1.42 -0.59
N SER A 39 -16.63 -2.58 -0.69
CA SER A 39 -16.20 -3.78 0.03
C SER A 39 -14.84 -4.33 -0.45
N THR A 40 -14.54 -4.21 -1.75
CA THR A 40 -13.28 -4.64 -2.35
C THR A 40 -12.14 -3.74 -1.90
N ILE A 41 -12.30 -2.41 -2.04
CA ILE A 41 -11.24 -1.45 -1.67
C ILE A 41 -10.97 -1.48 -0.15
N THR A 42 -12.02 -1.57 0.68
CA THR A 42 -11.86 -1.66 2.13
C THR A 42 -11.15 -2.95 2.54
N ARG A 43 -11.48 -4.10 1.92
CA ARG A 43 -10.77 -5.36 2.21
C ARG A 43 -9.31 -5.31 1.76
N ALA A 44 -9.02 -4.68 0.63
CA ALA A 44 -7.66 -4.55 0.14
C ALA A 44 -6.79 -3.70 1.08
N ILE A 45 -7.33 -2.58 1.57
CA ILE A 45 -6.55 -1.58 2.31
C ILE A 45 -6.62 -1.74 3.83
N ASN A 46 -7.77 -2.14 4.38
CA ASN A 46 -8.02 -2.25 5.82
C ASN A 46 -8.22 -3.68 6.32
N GLY A 47 -8.34 -4.67 5.42
CA GLY A 47 -8.66 -6.05 5.80
C GLY A 47 -7.55 -6.75 6.59
N SER A 48 -7.84 -7.91 7.17
CA SER A 48 -6.83 -8.79 7.78
C SER A 48 -6.17 -9.74 6.77
N ARG A 49 -6.83 -9.98 5.63
CA ARG A 49 -6.34 -10.86 4.56
C ARG A 49 -5.51 -10.11 3.51
N ASN A 50 -4.56 -10.83 2.91
CA ASN A 50 -3.79 -10.35 1.77
C ASN A 50 -4.73 -10.02 0.60
N PRO A 51 -4.62 -8.82 -0.02
CA PRO A 51 -5.37 -8.52 -1.24
C PRO A 51 -5.08 -9.57 -2.31
N ARG A 52 -6.11 -9.94 -3.08
CA ARG A 52 -5.90 -10.83 -4.23
C ARG A 52 -5.12 -10.06 -5.31
N LEU A 53 -4.29 -10.77 -6.07
CA LEU A 53 -3.55 -10.21 -7.19
C LEU A 53 -4.45 -9.42 -8.15
N ILE A 54 -5.62 -9.98 -8.49
CA ILE A 54 -6.58 -9.30 -9.38
C ILE A 54 -7.01 -7.92 -8.85
N THR A 55 -7.22 -7.79 -7.54
CA THR A 55 -7.60 -6.52 -6.92
C THR A 55 -6.46 -5.52 -6.94
N LEU A 56 -5.21 -5.98 -6.78
CA LEU A 56 -4.04 -5.11 -6.91
C LEU A 56 -3.87 -4.61 -8.35
N ILE A 57 -4.15 -5.45 -9.34
CA ILE A 57 -4.14 -5.07 -10.76
C ILE A 57 -5.23 -4.02 -11.05
N GLU A 58 -6.46 -4.23 -10.58
CA GLU A 58 -7.54 -3.27 -10.76
C GLU A 58 -7.20 -1.90 -10.15
N ILE A 59 -6.57 -1.88 -8.97
CA ILE A 59 -6.10 -0.65 -8.33
C ILE A 59 -4.98 0.01 -9.14
N ALA A 60 -4.00 -0.75 -9.61
CA ALA A 60 -2.90 -0.23 -10.44
C ALA A 60 -3.43 0.40 -11.74
N ASN A 61 -4.38 -0.26 -12.40
CA ASN A 61 -5.05 0.24 -13.59
C ASN A 61 -5.81 1.55 -13.31
N GLY A 62 -6.54 1.64 -12.19
CA GLY A 62 -7.25 2.86 -11.81
C GLY A 62 -6.33 4.03 -11.44
N LEU A 63 -5.06 3.74 -11.13
CA LEU A 63 -4.02 4.73 -10.84
C LEU A 63 -3.14 5.03 -12.05
N ASP A 64 -3.33 4.33 -13.18
CA ASP A 64 -2.47 4.39 -14.36
C ASP A 64 -0.97 4.18 -14.04
N ILE A 65 -0.69 3.21 -13.15
CA ILE A 65 0.68 2.83 -12.77
C ILE A 65 0.92 1.34 -12.96
N ASN A 66 2.19 0.95 -13.01
CA ASN A 66 2.58 -0.46 -13.05
C ASN A 66 2.36 -1.14 -11.70
N LEU A 67 2.03 -2.44 -11.72
CA LEU A 67 1.89 -3.23 -10.50
C LEU A 67 3.18 -3.25 -9.66
N SER A 68 4.37 -3.24 -10.29
CA SER A 68 5.66 -3.15 -9.58
C SER A 68 5.83 -1.86 -8.80
N GLU A 69 5.28 -0.75 -9.31
CA GLU A 69 5.28 0.55 -8.63
C GLU A 69 4.28 0.56 -7.47
N LEU A 70 3.10 -0.05 -7.66
CA LEU A 70 2.11 -0.23 -6.59
C LEU A 70 2.66 -1.11 -5.45
N LEU A 71 3.51 -2.09 -5.76
CA LEU A 71 4.15 -2.97 -4.79
C LEU A 71 5.43 -2.38 -4.17
N ASP A 72 5.89 -1.22 -4.65
CA ASP A 72 7.09 -0.54 -4.19
C ASP A 72 8.34 -1.46 -4.17
N LEU A 73 8.49 -2.30 -5.20
CA LEU A 73 9.56 -3.30 -5.26
C LEU A 73 10.97 -2.67 -5.33
N HIS A 74 11.08 -1.35 -5.54
CA HIS A 74 12.35 -0.61 -5.58
C HIS A 74 12.85 -0.14 -4.20
N GLN A 75 11.99 0.00 -3.18
CA GLN A 75 12.39 0.47 -1.84
C GLN A 75 12.68 -0.67 -0.85
N ILE A 76 12.23 -1.89 -1.15
CA ILE A 76 12.38 -3.06 -0.27
C ILE A 76 13.86 -3.44 -0.09
N GLU A 77 14.73 -3.06 -1.02
CA GLU A 77 16.18 -3.30 -0.95
C GLU A 77 16.91 -2.41 0.08
N HIS A 78 16.33 -1.26 0.48
CA HIS A 78 17.04 -0.26 1.29
C HIS A 78 16.66 -0.20 2.78
N ASN A 79 15.66 -0.96 3.23
CA ASN A 79 15.13 -0.85 4.60
C ASN A 79 15.78 -1.79 5.64
N GLN A 80 16.95 -2.36 5.34
CA GLN A 80 17.72 -3.18 6.30
C GLN A 80 18.54 -2.36 7.33
N GLY A 81 18.45 -1.02 7.36
CA GLY A 81 19.38 -0.17 8.13
C GLY A 81 18.81 0.76 9.21
N LYS A 82 17.48 0.92 9.39
CA LYS A 82 16.93 2.05 10.21
C LYS A 82 16.19 1.65 11.50
N LYS A 83 16.59 0.57 12.17
CA LYS A 83 16.06 0.22 13.52
C LYS A 83 17.16 0.09 14.59
N THR A 84 18.01 1.10 14.77
CA THR A 84 18.69 1.33 16.07
C THR A 84 19.26 2.75 16.10
N LYS A 85 18.56 3.70 16.74
CA LYS A 85 19.11 4.94 17.33
C LYS A 85 17.94 5.81 17.83
N ASN A 86 17.27 5.35 18.88
CA ASN A 86 16.55 6.24 19.79
C ASN A 86 16.41 5.55 21.15
N SER A 87 17.55 5.28 21.78
CA SER A 87 17.62 4.96 23.21
C SER A 87 19.01 5.30 23.72
N LYS A 88 19.27 6.60 23.92
CA LYS A 88 20.21 7.16 24.92
C LYS A 88 20.37 8.66 24.66
N LEU A 89 19.47 9.44 25.22
CA LEU A 89 19.82 10.77 25.72
C LEU A 89 19.08 10.99 27.05
N ARG A 90 19.58 10.30 28.07
CA ARG A 90 19.44 10.70 29.46
C ARG A 90 20.83 10.56 30.08
N LYS A 91 21.51 11.68 30.20
CA LYS A 91 22.48 12.00 31.24
C LYS A 91 22.53 13.51 31.33
#